data_AF-A0A1F2UGW5-F1
#
_entry.id   AF-A0A1F2UGW5-F1
#
_cell.length_a   1.000
_cell.length_b   1.000
_cell.length_c   1.000
_cell.angle_alpha   90.00
_cell.angle_beta   90.00
_cell.angle_gamma   90.00
#
_symmetry.space_group_name_H-M   'P 1'
#
loop_
_entity.id
_entity.type
_entity.pdbx_description
1 polymer ?
#
loop_
_entity_poly.entity_id
_entity_poly.type
_entity_poly.pdbx_seq_one_letter_code
_entity_poly.pdbx_strand_id
1 'polypeptide(L)'
;MGKDVMVMDRSAGDSSINVGRVIAGGLLAGLVINISEAILNLFVVAADMEAVLKERNLPPLGMTPIVGFIVFGFLLGIGTIWLYAAMRPRLGPGVKTAVITAVVVWLLAYVYAGLGMSLMGLFPMGLMTFTLVWGLVEVVAGAVAGAWVYRES
;
A
#
# COMPACT_ATOMS: atom_id res chain seq x y z
N MET A 1 29.75 27.21 -43.92
CA MET A 1 29.84 25.81 -43.45
C MET A 1 29.26 25.78 -42.06
N GLY A 2 28.02 25.31 -41.94
CA GLY A 2 27.16 25.45 -40.76
C GLY A 2 27.62 24.62 -39.55
N LYS A 3 27.36 25.19 -38.37
CA LYS A 3 27.15 24.43 -37.14
C LYS A 3 25.91 25.03 -36.50
N ASP A 4 24.76 24.62 -37.00
CA ASP A 4 23.51 24.70 -36.25
C ASP A 4 23.71 23.85 -35.00
N VAL A 5 24.08 24.52 -33.91
CA VAL A 5 23.98 23.94 -32.57
C VAL A 5 22.49 23.80 -32.33
N MET A 6 22.00 22.59 -32.59
CA MET A 6 20.70 22.11 -32.15
C MET A 6 20.67 22.25 -30.63
N VAL A 7 20.22 23.42 -30.16
CA VAL A 7 19.73 23.59 -28.80
C VAL A 7 18.54 22.65 -28.70
N MET A 8 18.74 21.48 -28.09
CA MET A 8 17.64 20.68 -27.60
C MET A 8 16.92 21.53 -26.56
N ASP A 9 15.88 22.22 -27.03
CA ASP A 9 14.80 22.72 -26.22
C ASP A 9 14.34 21.58 -25.30
N ARG A 10 14.61 21.72 -23.99
CA ARG A 10 14.02 20.84 -22.98
C ARG A 10 12.54 21.22 -22.83
N SER A 11 11.71 20.96 -23.84
CA SER A 11 10.26 21.16 -23.77
C SER A 11 9.49 19.93 -23.31
N ALA A 12 9.99 19.27 -22.26
CA ALA A 12 9.15 18.49 -21.37
C ALA A 12 9.09 19.26 -20.05
N GLY A 13 8.07 20.10 -19.86
CA GLY A 13 7.84 20.78 -18.58
C GLY A 13 7.96 19.76 -17.44
N ASP A 14 8.77 20.07 -16.43
CA ASP A 14 9.17 19.17 -15.36
C ASP A 14 7.96 18.48 -14.72
N SER A 15 7.63 17.28 -15.21
CA SER A 15 6.64 16.35 -14.63
C SER A 15 7.28 15.60 -13.46
N SER A 16 7.96 16.36 -12.60
CA SER A 16 8.59 15.85 -11.40
C SER A 16 7.51 15.41 -10.40
N ILE A 17 7.74 14.27 -9.74
CA ILE A 17 6.83 13.79 -8.70
C ILE A 17 6.83 14.79 -7.55
N ASN A 18 5.66 15.30 -7.18
CA ASN A 18 5.52 16.19 -6.04
C ASN A 18 5.66 15.40 -4.72
N VAL A 19 6.87 15.36 -4.17
CA VAL A 19 7.19 14.57 -2.97
C VAL A 19 6.35 15.01 -1.76
N GLY A 20 6.09 16.32 -1.59
CA GLY A 20 5.24 16.81 -0.50
C GLY A 20 3.82 16.26 -0.58
N ARG A 21 3.26 16.19 -1.79
CA ARG A 21 1.94 15.61 -2.04
C ARG A 21 1.93 14.08 -1.92
N VAL A 22 3.04 13.42 -2.28
CA VAL A 22 3.22 11.98 -2.03
C VAL A 22 3.19 11.69 -0.54
N ILE A 23 3.92 12.45 0.28
CA ILE A 23 3.94 12.26 1.73
C ILE A 23 2.55 12.54 2.31
N ALA A 24 1.93 13.68 1.95
CA ALA A 24 0.61 14.04 2.48
C ALA A 24 -0.49 13.02 2.12
N GLY A 25 -0.58 12.64 0.84
CA GLY A 25 -1.54 11.62 0.39
C GLY A 25 -1.20 10.24 0.92
N GLY A 26 0.09 9.92 1.03
CA GLY A 26 0.61 8.67 1.56
C GLY A 26 0.30 8.46 3.04
N LEU A 27 0.41 9.52 3.85
CA LEU A 27 0.01 9.49 5.25
C LEU A 27 -1.50 9.29 5.41
N LEU A 28 -2.32 9.92 4.56
CA LEU A 28 -3.77 9.67 4.56
C LEU A 28 -4.09 8.22 4.15
N ALA A 29 -3.45 7.71 3.11
CA ALA A 29 -3.60 6.32 2.68
C ALA A 29 -3.18 5.35 3.80
N GLY A 30 -2.03 5.60 4.43
CA GLY A 30 -1.52 4.81 5.54
C GLY A 30 -2.39 4.88 6.79
N LEU A 31 -3.05 6.01 7.05
CA LEU A 31 -4.02 6.14 8.14
C LEU A 31 -5.25 5.24 7.89
N VAL A 32 -5.78 5.24 6.67
CA VAL A 32 -6.90 4.38 6.28
C VAL A 32 -6.52 2.90 6.45
N ILE A 33 -5.34 2.50 5.96
CA ILE A 33 -4.81 1.13 6.10
C ILE A 33 -4.68 0.78 7.59
N ASN A 34 -4.08 1.64 8.40
CA ASN A 34 -3.88 1.37 9.82
C ASN A 34 -5.18 1.22 10.62
N ILE A 35 -6.19 2.06 10.33
CA ILE A 35 -7.50 1.94 10.98
C ILE A 35 -8.15 0.61 10.57
N SER A 36 -8.08 0.26 9.29
CA SER A 36 -8.59 -1.01 8.77
C SER A 36 -7.91 -2.22 9.40
N GLU A 37 -6.58 -2.22 9.48
CA GLU A 37 -5.77 -3.27 10.10
C GLU A 37 -6.04 -3.38 11.60
N ALA A 38 -6.22 -2.26 12.30
CA ALA A 38 -6.62 -2.28 13.70
C ALA A 38 -8.00 -2.95 13.87
N ILE A 39 -8.96 -2.66 13.00
CA ILE A 39 -10.28 -3.31 13.03
C ILE A 39 -10.14 -4.82 12.76
N LEU A 40 -9.42 -5.18 11.70
CA LEU A 40 -9.20 -6.56 11.31
C LEU A 40 -8.58 -7.37 12.46
N ASN A 41 -7.44 -6.92 12.99
CA ASN A 41 -6.65 -7.70 13.93
C ASN A 41 -7.20 -7.67 15.37
N LEU A 42 -7.88 -6.59 15.79
CA LEU A 42 -8.41 -6.49 17.15
C LEU A 42 -9.80 -7.13 17.30
N PHE A 43 -10.59 -7.19 16.23
CA PHE A 43 -11.99 -7.61 16.34
C PHE A 43 -12.38 -8.73 15.39
N VAL A 44 -11.89 -8.72 14.15
CA VAL A 44 -12.38 -9.64 13.11
C VAL A 44 -11.66 -10.98 13.16
N VAL A 45 -10.34 -10.97 13.23
CA VAL A 45 -9.50 -12.20 13.22
C VAL A 45 -8.75 -12.43 14.53
N ALA A 46 -9.09 -11.69 15.60
CA ALA A 46 -8.38 -11.76 16.87
C ALA A 46 -8.32 -13.18 17.45
N ALA A 47 -9.45 -13.89 17.47
CA ALA A 47 -9.53 -15.25 17.97
C ALA A 47 -8.75 -16.24 17.09
N ASP A 48 -8.80 -16.08 15.78
CA ASP A 48 -8.07 -16.94 14.84
C ASP A 48 -6.55 -16.75 14.97
N MET A 49 -6.10 -15.50 15.10
CA MET A 49 -4.69 -15.18 15.36
C MET A 49 -4.21 -15.74 16.69
N GLU A 50 -5.03 -15.65 17.75
CA GLU A 50 -4.70 -16.21 19.05
C GLU A 50 -4.55 -17.75 18.98
N ALA A 51 -5.44 -18.42 18.24
CA ALA A 51 -5.35 -19.87 18.02
C ALA A 51 -4.06 -20.24 17.27
N VAL A 52 -3.73 -19.51 16.19
CA VAL A 52 -2.49 -19.70 15.40
C VAL A 52 -1.24 -19.57 16.27
N LEU A 53 -1.18 -18.58 17.16
CA LEU A 53 -0.04 -18.38 18.06
C LEU A 53 0.05 -19.49 19.11
N LYS A 54 -1.08 -19.88 19.71
CA LYS A 54 -1.15 -20.97 20.71
C LYS A 54 -0.69 -22.31 20.13
N GLU A 55 -1.17 -22.67 18.94
CA GLU A 55 -0.74 -23.89 18.24
C GLU A 55 0.78 -23.95 18.01
N ARG A 56 1.43 -22.79 17.92
CA ARG A 56 2.86 -22.65 17.69
C ARG A 56 3.67 -22.38 18.97
N ASN A 57 3.04 -22.43 20.15
CA ASN A 57 3.65 -22.08 21.44
C ASN A 57 4.30 -20.69 21.45
N LEU A 58 3.70 -19.74 20.71
CA LEU A 58 4.13 -18.35 20.66
C LEU A 58 3.32 -17.49 21.65
N PRO A 59 3.95 -16.49 22.28
CA PRO A 59 3.22 -15.55 23.11
C PRO A 59 2.28 -14.68 22.27
N PRO A 60 1.25 -14.07 22.89
CA PRO A 60 0.46 -13.03 22.24
C PRO A 60 1.35 -11.91 21.69
N LEU A 61 0.89 -11.24 20.63
CA LEU A 61 1.61 -10.10 20.07
C LEU A 61 1.74 -8.98 21.11
N GLY A 62 2.98 -8.60 21.40
CA GLY A 62 3.29 -7.45 22.25
C GLY A 62 3.23 -6.12 21.49
N MET A 63 3.53 -5.03 22.19
CA MET A 63 3.48 -3.68 21.63
C MET A 63 4.50 -3.42 20.51
N THR A 64 5.68 -4.06 20.56
CA THR A 64 6.76 -3.81 19.59
C THR A 64 6.37 -4.21 18.16
N PRO A 65 5.88 -5.43 17.88
CA PRO A 65 5.35 -5.78 16.56
C PRO A 65 4.23 -4.85 16.10
N ILE A 66 3.32 -4.45 17.00
CA ILE A 66 2.19 -3.57 16.67
C ILE A 66 2.69 -2.21 16.17
N VAL A 67 3.65 -1.59 16.87
CA VAL A 67 4.26 -0.33 16.42
C VAL A 67 4.96 -0.53 15.07
N GLY A 68 5.63 -1.67 14.88
CA GLY A 68 6.21 -2.04 13.59
C GLY A 68 5.19 -2.04 12.47
N PHE A 69 4.07 -2.76 12.64
CA PHE A 69 2.99 -2.80 11.65
C PHE A 69 2.40 -1.43 11.37
N ILE A 70 2.28 -0.57 12.38
CA ILE A 70 1.77 0.80 12.18
C ILE A 70 2.67 1.60 11.25
N VAL A 71 3.98 1.57 11.51
CA VAL A 71 4.99 2.23 10.67
C VAL A 71 4.97 1.65 9.26
N PHE A 72 4.91 0.32 9.13
CA PHE A 72 4.81 -0.35 7.83
C PHE A 72 3.54 0.05 7.06
N GLY A 73 2.39 0.19 7.72
CA GLY A 73 1.15 0.66 7.10
C GLY A 73 1.29 2.07 6.51
N PHE A 74 1.99 2.98 7.21
CA PHE A 74 2.30 4.30 6.66
C PHE A 74 3.29 4.25 5.50
N LEU A 75 4.35 3.44 5.60
CA LEU A 75 5.31 3.25 4.50
C LEU A 75 4.63 2.68 3.26
N LEU A 76 3.71 1.73 3.44
CA LEU A 76 2.91 1.15 2.37
C LEU A 76 1.99 2.20 1.74
N GLY A 77 1.32 3.03 2.55
CA GLY A 77 0.51 4.15 2.06
C GLY A 77 1.32 5.16 1.24
N ILE A 78 2.50 5.55 1.72
CA ILE A 78 3.43 6.44 1.01
C ILE A 78 3.92 5.81 -0.29
N GLY A 79 4.35 4.55 -0.25
CA GLY A 79 4.76 3.82 -1.45
C GLY A 79 3.63 3.68 -2.48
N THR A 80 2.40 3.47 -2.01
CA THR A 80 1.20 3.41 -2.87
C THR A 80 0.96 4.73 -3.59
N ILE A 81 1.02 5.87 -2.89
CA ILE A 81 0.80 7.18 -3.53
C ILE A 81 1.99 7.61 -4.39
N TRP A 82 3.20 7.21 -4.03
CA TRP A 82 4.37 7.37 -4.92
C TRP A 82 4.19 6.60 -6.23
N LEU A 83 3.73 5.34 -6.16
CA LEU A 83 3.46 4.54 -7.36
C LEU A 83 2.30 5.11 -8.17
N TYR A 84 1.26 5.61 -7.51
CA TYR A 84 0.16 6.33 -8.15
C TYR A 84 0.68 7.53 -8.96
N ALA A 85 1.52 8.36 -8.34
CA ALA A 85 2.17 9.49 -9.00
C ALA A 85 3.00 9.05 -10.22
N ALA A 86 3.77 7.98 -10.11
CA ALA A 86 4.57 7.45 -11.22
C ALA A 86 3.73 6.89 -12.38
N MET A 87 2.54 6.35 -12.10
CA MET A 87 1.61 5.81 -13.09
C MET A 87 0.74 6.89 -13.75
N ARG A 88 0.50 8.00 -13.03
CA ARG A 88 -0.40 9.09 -13.44
C ARG A 88 -0.12 9.68 -14.83
N PRO A 89 1.13 9.91 -15.28
CA PRO A 89 1.40 10.43 -16.62
C PRO A 89 0.89 9.54 -17.77
N ARG A 90 0.75 8.23 -17.54
CA ARG A 90 0.32 7.26 -18.57
C ARG A 90 -1.15 6.91 -18.48
N LEU A 91 -1.68 6.82 -17.25
CA LEU A 91 -3.05 6.36 -17.00
C LEU A 91 -4.03 7.51 -16.72
N GLY A 92 -3.53 8.73 -16.53
CA GLY A 92 -4.30 9.91 -16.14
C GLY A 92 -4.57 9.99 -14.63
N PRO A 93 -5.04 11.15 -14.14
CA PRO A 93 -5.54 11.29 -12.77
C PRO A 93 -6.82 10.49 -12.51
N GLY A 94 -7.12 10.27 -11.24
CA GLY A 94 -8.42 9.78 -10.76
C GLY A 94 -8.42 8.36 -10.18
N VAL A 95 -9.65 7.90 -9.88
CA VAL A 95 -9.93 6.65 -9.15
C VAL A 95 -9.43 5.42 -9.91
N LYS A 96 -9.57 5.38 -11.24
CA LYS A 96 -9.10 4.26 -12.07
C LYS A 96 -7.61 3.97 -11.85
N THR A 97 -6.78 5.01 -11.89
CA THR A 97 -5.33 4.89 -11.66
C THR A 97 -5.05 4.46 -10.22
N ALA A 98 -5.76 4.99 -9.24
CA ALA A 98 -5.61 4.61 -7.83
C ALA A 98 -5.94 3.13 -7.60
N VAL A 99 -7.00 2.62 -8.21
CA VAL A 99 -7.38 1.20 -8.13
C VAL A 99 -6.33 0.31 -8.79
N ILE A 100 -5.84 0.67 -9.99
CA ILE A 100 -4.78 -0.10 -10.66
C ILE A 100 -3.51 -0.14 -9.80
N THR A 101 -3.10 1.00 -9.24
CA THR A 101 -1.97 1.08 -8.32
C THR A 101 -2.18 0.21 -7.08
N ALA A 102 -3.35 0.29 -6.45
CA ALA A 102 -3.70 -0.50 -5.28
C ALA A 102 -3.67 -2.01 -5.57
N VAL A 103 -4.17 -2.45 -6.73
CA VAL A 103 -4.10 -3.87 -7.15
C VAL A 103 -2.65 -4.33 -7.32
N VAL A 104 -1.78 -3.50 -7.90
CA VAL A 104 -0.34 -3.82 -8.00
C VAL A 104 0.29 -3.95 -6.62
N VAL A 105 0.04 -2.99 -5.73
CA VAL A 105 0.54 -3.04 -4.34
C VAL A 105 -0.01 -4.26 -3.60
N TRP A 106 -1.30 -4.56 -3.75
CA TRP A 106 -1.93 -5.73 -3.16
C TRP A 106 -1.28 -7.03 -3.61
N LEU A 107 -1.03 -7.19 -4.91
CA LEU A 107 -0.35 -8.39 -5.44
C LEU A 107 1.05 -8.55 -4.84
N LEU A 108 1.81 -7.46 -4.76
CA LEU A 108 3.21 -7.51 -4.33
C LEU A 108 3.39 -7.59 -2.81
N ALA A 109 2.56 -6.88 -2.05
CA ALA A 109 2.70 -6.78 -0.59
C ALA A 109 1.82 -7.79 0.16
N TYR A 110 0.62 -8.08 -0.33
CA TYR A 110 -0.33 -8.96 0.36
C TYR A 110 -0.31 -10.36 -0.23
N VAL A 111 -0.58 -10.52 -1.53
CA VAL A 111 -0.70 -11.86 -2.14
C VAL A 111 0.62 -12.61 -2.06
N TYR A 112 1.73 -11.99 -2.44
CA TYR A 112 3.04 -12.64 -2.39
C TYR A 112 3.41 -13.07 -0.97
N ALA A 113 3.30 -12.17 0.01
CA ALA A 113 3.64 -12.46 1.40
C ALA A 113 2.67 -13.47 2.04
N GLY A 114 1.37 -13.23 1.90
CA GLY A 114 0.31 -14.04 2.49
C GLY A 114 0.28 -15.46 1.95
N LEU A 115 0.34 -15.61 0.62
CA LEU A 115 0.38 -16.94 0.00
C LEU A 115 1.64 -17.70 0.41
N GLY A 116 2.79 -17.03 0.46
CA GLY A 116 4.04 -17.63 0.93
C GLY A 116 3.92 -18.18 2.36
N MET A 117 3.33 -17.40 3.28
CA MET A 117 3.13 -17.84 4.66
C MET A 117 2.19 -19.04 4.77
N SER A 118 1.10 -19.08 4.00
CA SER A 118 0.20 -20.23 4.01
C SER A 118 0.82 -21.49 3.38
N LEU A 119 1.59 -21.33 2.29
CA LEU A 119 2.30 -22.45 1.66
C LEU A 119 3.36 -23.06 2.59
N MET A 120 3.94 -22.25 3.48
CA MET A 120 4.85 -22.72 4.53
C MET A 120 4.12 -23.31 5.76
N GLY A 121 2.79 -23.37 5.75
CA GLY A 121 2.00 -23.86 6.88
C GLY A 121 1.95 -22.92 8.08
N LEU A 122 2.29 -21.63 7.91
CA LEU A 122 2.30 -20.64 9.00
C LEU A 122 0.91 -20.12 9.34
N PHE A 123 -0.02 -20.13 8.39
CA PHE A 123 -1.40 -19.71 8.62
C PHE A 123 -2.39 -20.65 7.91
N PRO A 124 -3.59 -20.87 8.48
CA PRO A 124 -4.66 -21.59 7.79
C PRO A 124 -5.06 -20.90 6.48
N MET A 125 -5.29 -21.68 5.42
CA MET A 125 -5.66 -21.14 4.09
C MET A 125 -6.94 -20.30 4.10
N GLY A 126 -7.95 -20.69 4.90
CA GLY A 126 -9.20 -19.95 5.01
C GLY A 126 -8.99 -18.56 5.61
N LEU A 127 -8.23 -18.48 6.71
CA LEU A 127 -7.87 -17.23 7.38
C LEU A 127 -7.08 -16.31 6.44
N MET A 128 -6.06 -16.86 5.75
CA MET A 128 -5.27 -16.07 4.81
C MET A 128 -6.09 -15.57 3.62
N THR A 129 -6.98 -16.40 3.07
CA THR A 129 -7.83 -15.98 1.95
C THR A 129 -8.74 -14.81 2.37
N PHE A 130 -9.28 -14.88 3.58
CA PHE A 130 -10.09 -13.80 4.15
C PHE A 130 -9.29 -12.50 4.31
N THR A 131 -8.09 -12.56 4.93
CA THR A 131 -7.25 -11.38 5.13
C THR A 131 -6.74 -10.80 3.81
N LEU A 132 -6.52 -11.63 2.77
CA LEU A 132 -6.17 -11.14 1.43
C LEU A 132 -7.30 -10.35 0.77
N VAL A 133 -8.54 -10.83 0.88
CA VAL A 133 -9.72 -10.10 0.36
C VAL A 133 -9.91 -8.80 1.11
N TRP A 134 -9.78 -8.81 2.44
CA TRP A 134 -9.82 -7.60 3.26
C TRP A 134 -8.73 -6.60 2.86
N GLY A 135 -7.49 -7.08 2.73
CA GLY A 135 -6.31 -6.31 2.31
C GLY A 135 -6.50 -5.60 0.96
N LEU A 136 -7.22 -6.23 0.02
CA LEU A 136 -7.54 -5.59 -1.26
C LEU A 136 -8.47 -4.38 -1.07
N VAL A 137 -9.51 -4.53 -0.25
CA VAL A 137 -10.50 -3.47 -0.02
C VAL A 137 -9.84 -2.27 0.66
N GLU A 138 -9.02 -2.50 1.69
CA GLU A 138 -8.39 -1.42 2.44
C GLU A 138 -7.34 -0.66 1.63
N VAL A 139 -6.50 -1.36 0.84
CA VAL A 139 -5.46 -0.68 0.07
C VAL A 139 -6.05 0.09 -1.09
N VAL A 140 -7.17 -0.39 -1.67
CA VAL A 140 -7.96 0.38 -2.64
C VAL A 140 -8.55 1.63 -1.97
N ALA A 141 -9.17 1.50 -0.80
CA ALA A 141 -9.73 2.64 -0.08
C ALA A 141 -8.64 3.68 0.27
N GLY A 142 -7.50 3.21 0.78
CA GLY A 142 -6.35 4.05 1.11
C GLY A 142 -5.76 4.74 -0.12
N ALA A 143 -5.57 4.01 -1.23
CA ALA A 143 -5.08 4.57 -2.47
C ALA A 143 -6.01 5.65 -3.03
N VAL A 144 -7.33 5.42 -3.02
CA VAL A 144 -8.32 6.41 -3.48
C VAL A 144 -8.29 7.65 -2.59
N ALA A 145 -8.26 7.48 -1.27
CA ALA A 145 -8.19 8.59 -0.32
C ALA A 145 -6.90 9.42 -0.51
N GLY A 146 -5.74 8.76 -0.59
CA GLY A 146 -4.46 9.43 -0.79
C GLY A 146 -4.34 10.09 -2.17
N ALA A 147 -4.88 9.46 -3.21
CA ALA A 147 -4.90 10.02 -4.57
C ALA A 147 -5.72 11.32 -4.67
N TRP A 148 -6.75 11.51 -3.85
CA TRP A 148 -7.49 12.77 -3.78
C TRP A 148 -6.65 13.94 -3.27
N VAL A 149 -5.67 13.65 -2.41
CA VAL A 149 -4.73 14.65 -1.88
C VAL A 149 -3.59 14.95 -2.86
N TYR A 150 -3.22 13.96 -3.68
CA TYR A 150 -2.11 14.10 -4.63
C TYR A 150 -2.43 14.99 -5.83
N ARG A 151 -1.52 15.92 -6.14
CA ARG A 151 -1.54 16.77 -7.34
C ARG A 151 -0.09 17.00 -7.80
N GLU A 152 0.15 17.11 -9.10
CA GLU A 152 1.49 17.35 -9.66
C GLU A 152 2.02 18.76 -9.30
N SER A 153 1.13 19.74 -9.07
CA SER A 153 1.46 21.13 -8.72
C SER A 153 0.73 21.62 -7.47
#